data_AF-A0A016UAU3-F1
#
_entry.id   AF-A0A016UAU3-F1
#
_cell.length_a   1.000
_cell.length_b   1.000
_cell.length_c   1.000
_cell.angle_alpha   90.00
_cell.angle_beta   90.00
_cell.angle_gamma   90.00
#
_symmetry.space_group_name_H-M   'P 1'
#
loop_
_entity.id
_entity.type
_entity.pdbx_description
1 polymer ?
#
loop_
_entity_poly.entity_id
_entity_poly.type
_entity_poly.pdbx_seq_one_letter_code
_entity_poly.pdbx_strand_id
1 'polypeptide(L)'
;MIDPLGFVNHLFVLEQHRRKGLGNIIELDLAKKVIRNGFKVYKCVELYNTAVLAGSDRSPFWTTAKNNDGSDAIYVFLAVVKE
;
A
#
# COMPACT_ATOMS: atom_id res chain seq x y z
N MET A 1 2.68 7.32 4.94
CA MET A 1 2.76 8.59 4.18
C MET A 1 1.79 8.50 3.01
N ILE A 2 1.28 9.64 2.53
CA ILE A 2 0.54 9.74 1.27
C ILE A 2 1.43 10.58 0.35
N ASP A 3 1.70 10.11 -0.87
CA ASP A 3 2.36 10.92 -1.89
C ASP A 3 1.34 11.80 -2.67
N PRO A 4 1.79 12.80 -3.44
CA PRO A 4 0.91 13.65 -4.24
C PRO A 4 0.00 12.93 -5.25
N LEU A 5 0.31 11.68 -5.62
CA LEU A 5 -0.48 10.88 -6.57
C LEU A 5 -1.51 9.96 -5.88
N GLY A 6 -1.62 10.00 -4.55
CA GLY A 6 -2.56 9.17 -3.80
C GLY A 6 -2.03 7.78 -3.41
N PHE A 7 -0.71 7.58 -3.55
CA PHE A 7 0.02 6.40 -3.12
C PHE A 7 0.16 6.38 -1.60
N VAL A 8 -0.34 5.31 -0.99
CA VAL A 8 -0.15 5.06 0.44
C VAL A 8 1.08 4.18 0.61
N ASN A 9 2.14 4.73 1.20
CA ASN A 9 3.41 4.02 1.40
C ASN A 9 3.99 4.26 2.80
N HIS A 10 5.06 3.52 3.12
CA HIS A 10 5.85 3.66 4.36
C HIS A 10 5.02 3.70 5.65
N LEU A 11 3.90 2.97 5.70
CA LEU A 11 3.16 2.78 6.95
C LEU A 11 3.91 1.79 7.84
N PHE A 12 4.19 2.21 9.07
CA PHE A 12 4.91 1.40 10.03
C PHE A 12 4.26 1.49 11.40
N VAL A 13 4.18 0.35 12.08
CA VAL A 13 3.71 0.26 13.46
C VAL A 13 4.88 -0.23 14.31
N LEU A 14 5.25 0.58 15.31
CA LEU A 14 6.24 0.24 16.32
C LEU A 14 5.90 -1.14 16.92
N GLU A 15 6.91 -1.96 17.15
CA GLU A 15 6.74 -3.37 17.48
C GLU A 15 5.88 -3.59 18.74
N GLN A 16 6.10 -2.77 19.77
CA GLN A 16 5.33 -2.77 21.02
C GLN A 16 3.83 -2.42 20.86
N HIS A 17 3.41 -2.00 19.67
CA HIS A 17 2.04 -1.62 19.35
C HIS A 17 1.41 -2.48 18.24
N ARG A 18 2.09 -3.53 17.76
CA ARG A 18 1.57 -4.43 16.73
C ARG A 18 0.42 -5.31 17.23
N ARG A 19 -0.28 -5.95 16.30
CA ARG A 19 -1.46 -6.83 16.53
C ARG A 19 -2.68 -6.17 17.19
N LYS A 20 -2.72 -4.83 17.18
CA LYS A 20 -3.85 -4.02 17.67
C LYS A 20 -4.70 -3.41 16.55
N GLY A 21 -4.47 -3.79 15.30
CA GLY A 21 -5.17 -3.25 14.12
C GLY A 21 -4.78 -1.82 13.72
N LEU A 22 -3.82 -1.19 14.42
CA LEU A 22 -3.43 0.21 14.20
C LEU A 22 -3.01 0.52 12.76
N GLY A 23 -2.25 -0.38 12.13
CA GLY A 23 -1.83 -0.23 10.74
C GLY A 23 -3.02 -0.13 9.79
N ASN A 24 -4.00 -1.03 9.94
CA ASN A 24 -5.21 -1.05 9.10
C ASN A 24 -6.08 0.18 9.33
N ILE A 25 -6.24 0.61 10.59
CA ILE A 25 -7.05 1.80 10.92
C ILE A 25 -6.47 3.03 10.22
N ILE A 26 -5.15 3.25 10.32
CA ILE A 26 -4.48 4.37 9.66
C ILE A 26 -4.51 4.23 8.14
N GLU A 27 -4.26 3.04 7.60
CA GLU A 27 -4.33 2.79 6.14
C GLU A 27 -5.70 3.17 5.57
N LEU A 28 -6.79 2.74 6.21
CA LEU A 28 -8.14 3.03 5.74
C LEU A 28 -8.56 4.48 5.96
N ASP A 29 -8.11 5.13 7.04
CA ASP A 29 -8.34 6.56 7.25
C ASP A 29 -7.65 7.41 6.18
N LEU A 30 -6.40 7.09 5.84
CA LEU A 30 -5.66 7.74 4.77
C LEU A 30 -6.34 7.49 3.41
N ALA A 31 -6.73 6.24 3.13
CA ALA A 31 -7.46 5.92 1.90
C ALA A 31 -8.75 6.75 1.76
N LYS A 32 -9.56 6.87 2.83
CA LYS A 32 -10.76 7.71 2.82
C LYS A 32 -10.45 9.18 2.52
N LYS A 33 -9.35 9.72 3.07
CA LYS A 33 -8.90 11.09 2.79
C LYS A 33 -8.52 11.26 1.33
N VAL A 34 -7.76 10.33 0.75
CA VAL A 34 -7.36 10.36 -0.67
C VAL A 34 -8.59 10.32 -1.58
N ILE A 35 -9.54 9.42 -1.32
CA ILE A 35 -10.80 9.29 -2.08
C ILE A 35 -11.61 10.59 -2.02
N ARG A 36 -11.73 11.22 -0.84
CA ARG A 36 -12.45 12.50 -0.70
C ARG A 36 -11.84 13.64 -1.49
N ASN A 37 -10.55 13.57 -1.82
CA ASN A 37 -9.88 14.55 -2.67
C ASN A 37 -9.94 14.20 -4.17
N GLY A 38 -10.72 13.19 -4.56
CA GLY A 38 -10.93 12.82 -5.95
C GLY A 38 -9.85 11.89 -6.54
N PHE A 39 -8.93 11.39 -5.71
CA PHE A 39 -7.86 10.50 -6.16
C PHE A 39 -8.22 9.03 -6.00
N LYS A 40 -7.69 8.20 -6.89
CA LYS A 40 -7.72 6.74 -6.73
C LYS A 40 -6.59 6.31 -5.79
N VAL A 41 -6.93 5.59 -4.74
CA VAL A 41 -5.94 5.09 -3.78
C VAL A 41 -5.30 3.83 -4.30
N TYR A 42 -3.99 3.73 -4.14
CA TYR A 42 -3.25 2.49 -4.37
C TYR A 42 -2.08 2.41 -3.40
N LYS A 43 -1.57 1.20 -3.22
CA LYS A 43 -0.37 0.90 -2.41
C LYS A 43 0.46 -0.16 -3.13
N CYS A 44 1.76 -0.14 -2.88
CA CYS A 44 2.66 -1.21 -3.28
C CYS A 44 3.07 -1.91 -2.00
N VAL A 45 3.03 -3.23 -2.06
CA VAL A 45 3.50 -4.07 -0.96
C VAL A 45 4.80 -4.71 -1.41
N GLU A 46 5.83 -4.59 -0.59
CA GLU A 46 7.12 -5.18 -0.88
C GLU A 46 7.01 -6.70 -0.99
N LEU A 47 7.58 -7.28 -2.04
CA LEU A 47 7.40 -8.70 -2.39
C LEU A 47 7.93 -9.64 -1.31
N TYR A 48 8.99 -9.23 -0.62
CA TYR A 48 9.57 -10.02 0.47
C TYR A 48 8.86 -9.82 1.82
N ASN A 49 7.94 -8.86 1.93
CA ASN A 49 7.14 -8.67 3.14
C ASN A 49 5.87 -9.52 3.10
N THR A 50 6.07 -10.84 3.17
CA THR A 50 5.02 -11.86 3.02
C THR A 50 3.86 -11.69 4.00
N ALA A 51 4.13 -11.18 5.21
CA ALA A 51 3.09 -10.91 6.20
C ALA A 51 2.13 -9.80 5.74
N VAL A 52 2.65 -8.72 5.15
CA VAL A 52 1.82 -7.60 4.66
C VAL A 52 1.14 -7.97 3.34
N LEU A 53 1.80 -8.74 2.46
CA LEU A 53 1.18 -9.29 1.24
C LEU A 53 -0.04 -10.14 1.59
N ALA A 54 0.16 -11.18 2.40
CA ALA A 54 -0.93 -12.08 2.78
C ALA A 54 -2.04 -11.34 3.55
N GLY A 55 -1.69 -10.31 4.33
CA GLY A 55 -2.67 -9.45 4.98
C GLY A 55 -3.49 -8.60 4.00
N SER A 56 -2.85 -8.11 2.94
CA SER A 56 -3.49 -7.31 1.89
C SER A 56 -4.40 -8.18 1.01
N ASP A 57 -3.96 -9.39 0.66
CA ASP A 57 -4.76 -10.34 -0.14
C ASP A 57 -6.06 -10.76 0.54
N ARG A 58 -6.05 -10.85 1.89
CA ARG A 58 -7.25 -11.15 2.68
C ARG A 58 -8.13 -9.93 2.95
N SER A 59 -7.69 -8.73 2.59
CA SER A 59 -8.44 -7.52 2.86
C SER A 59 -9.66 -7.44 1.95
N PRO A 60 -10.88 -7.20 2.50
CA PRO A 60 -12.05 -6.95 1.67
C PRO A 60 -12.02 -5.56 1.00
N PHE A 61 -11.05 -4.71 1.36
CA PHE A 61 -10.95 -3.33 0.89
C PHE A 61 -9.91 -3.12 -0.21
N TRP A 62 -9.05 -4.11 -0.46
CA TRP A 62 -8.00 -4.03 -1.46
C TRP A 62 -8.21 -5.10 -2.52
N THR A 63 -7.88 -4.75 -3.75
CA THR A 63 -7.80 -5.70 -4.87
C THR A 63 -6.44 -5.56 -5.52
N THR A 64 -5.84 -6.69 -5.88
CA THR A 64 -4.54 -6.70 -6.57
C THR A 64 -4.72 -6.16 -7.98
N ALA A 65 -3.94 -5.14 -8.32
CA ALA A 65 -3.91 -4.61 -9.67
C ALA A 65 -3.33 -5.67 -10.62
N LYS A 66 -3.99 -5.86 -11.77
CA LYS A 66 -3.60 -6.84 -12.78
C LYS A 66 -3.15 -6.13 -14.06
N ASN A 67 -2.16 -6.71 -14.73
CA ASN A 67 -1.78 -6.36 -16.08
C ASN A 67 -2.80 -6.92 -17.09
N ASN A 68 -2.67 -6.53 -18.37
CA ASN A 68 -3.57 -6.98 -19.44
C ASN A 68 -3.54 -8.50 -19.67
N ASP A 69 -2.45 -9.18 -19.30
CA ASP A 69 -2.29 -10.63 -19.38
C ASP A 69 -2.81 -11.38 -18.13
N GLY A 70 -3.36 -10.66 -17.15
CA GLY A 70 -3.85 -11.22 -15.89
C GLY A 70 -2.79 -11.44 -14.81
N SER A 71 -1.51 -11.14 -15.08
CA SER A 71 -0.45 -11.16 -14.08
C SER A 71 -0.58 -10.02 -13.07
N ASP A 72 0.01 -10.16 -11.88
CA ASP A 72 0.06 -9.08 -10.90
C ASP A 72 0.91 -7.91 -11.41
N ALA A 73 0.40 -6.69 -11.24
CA ALA A 73 1.15 -5.49 -11.55
C ALA A 73 2.28 -5.29 -10.51
N ILE A 74 3.53 -5.40 -10.97
CA ILE A 74 4.73 -5.22 -10.15
C ILE A 74 5.43 -3.93 -10.55
N TYR A 75 5.72 -3.08 -9.57
CA TYR A 75 6.43 -1.82 -9.75
C TYR A 75 7.89 -1.96 -9.30
N VAL A 76 8.82 -1.63 -10.19
CA VAL A 76 10.27 -1.59 -9.89
C VAL A 76 10.68 -0.14 -9.66
N PHE A 77 11.10 0.20 -8.44
CA PHE A 77 11.61 1.52 -8.10
C PHE A 77 13.13 1.54 -8.29
N LEU A 78 13.61 2.21 -9.34
CA LEU A 78 15.03 2.38 -9.62
C LEU A 78 15.50 3.76 -9.13
N ALA A 79 16.62 3.80 -8.41
CA ALA A 79 17.28 5.06 -8.10
C ALA A 79 18.04 5.54 -9.34
N VAL A 80 17.71 6.73 -9.83
CA VAL A 80 18.53 7.41 -10.84
C VAL A 80 19.56 8.26 -10.09
N VAL A 81 20.80 7.79 -10.07
CA VAL A 81 21.92 8.52 -9.49
C VAL A 81 22.60 9.29 -10.62
N LYS A 82 22.72 10.61 -10.48
CA LYS A 82 23.64 11.39 -11.33
C LYS A 82 25.02 11.32 -10.69
N GLU A 83 26.02 10.95 -11.48
CA GLU A 83 27.44 11.12 -11.16
C GLU A 83 27.80 12.59 -10.95
#